data_AF-A0A0V0TD53-F1
#
_entry.id   AF-A0A0V0TD53-F1
#
_cell.length_a   1.000
_cell.length_b   1.000
_cell.length_c   1.000
_cell.angle_alpha   90.00
_cell.angle_beta   90.00
_cell.angle_gamma   90.00
#
_symmetry.space_group_name_H-M   'P 1'
#
loop_
_entity.id
_entity.type
_entity.pdbx_description
1 polymer ?
#
loop_
_entity_poly.entity_id
_entity_poly.type
_entity_poly.pdbx_seq_one_letter_code
_entity_poly.pdbx_strand_id
1 'polypeptide(L)'
;MKLKIGIAGCIHGELENLYEAVRYAKNKRGIDLDLVICCGDFQSIRDEQDLKSLAVPHKYRHMLDFHKYYSGELKAEVLTIFIGGNHESSSYLSELPYGGWVAPNIFYMGRANVVNFQGLRIAGLSGIYKSYNYLRGYFENDLFNADQMRSVYHVRNLEVFRLKQLVQPIDILLTHDWPRGIEHFGNKEELFAKKRFLLQDSQRGELGSLPSYELLAMLKPKYWFAAHMHVKFAALVPHENKSFTKFLALDKCLRGRSFFQIVEIDSPSLDIDNVNCEAKLCYDLEWLTILKKTNHLLKISKEKYYMPTPLSGELYNFAPSEQEMAALREALNNDLTVREKFCQRSTNENVSLSINSQTTEFCARFEVSDMVKLLLEKLETTSSNYSATNATSTSSGVAVTSSEDPPFAQAEVRNMPPLENPDEICLDDIL
;
A
#
# COMPACT_ATOMS: atom_id res chain seq x y z
N MET A 1 17.36 23.22 -2.43
CA MET A 1 16.30 23.67 -3.38
C MET A 1 14.96 23.55 -2.68
N LYS A 2 13.93 24.35 -3.02
CA LYS A 2 12.58 24.16 -2.46
C LYS A 2 11.69 23.47 -3.48
N LEU A 3 11.09 22.36 -3.08
CA LEU A 3 10.16 21.59 -3.89
C LEU A 3 8.73 21.92 -3.49
N LYS A 4 7.85 22.07 -4.49
CA LYS A 4 6.42 22.29 -4.32
C LYS A 4 5.71 20.96 -4.54
N ILE A 5 5.23 20.37 -3.46
CA ILE A 5 4.63 19.03 -3.46
C ILE A 5 3.13 19.14 -3.18
N GLY A 6 2.32 18.55 -4.04
CA GLY A 6 0.88 18.37 -3.79
C GLY A 6 0.63 17.11 -2.97
N ILE A 7 0.10 17.24 -1.77
CA ILE A 7 -0.31 16.11 -0.92
C ILE A 7 -1.81 15.92 -1.08
N ALA A 8 -2.24 14.69 -1.35
CA ALA A 8 -3.63 14.30 -1.46
C ALA A 8 -3.99 13.21 -0.45
N GLY A 9 -5.21 13.30 0.10
CA GLY A 9 -5.82 12.27 0.95
C GLY A 9 -6.33 11.07 0.13
N CYS A 10 -7.53 10.58 0.45
CA CYS A 10 -8.15 9.47 -0.30
C CYS A 10 -8.66 9.96 -1.67
N ILE A 11 -8.29 9.29 -2.75
CA ILE A 11 -8.74 9.70 -4.10
C ILE A 11 -10.06 9.03 -4.49
N HIS A 12 -10.25 7.78 -4.11
CA HIS A 12 -11.35 6.90 -4.53
C HIS A 12 -11.61 6.99 -6.03
N GLY A 13 -10.57 6.94 -6.86
CA GLY A 13 -10.69 6.88 -8.32
C GLY A 13 -11.04 8.19 -9.03
N GLU A 14 -11.30 9.28 -8.30
CA GLU A 14 -11.58 10.63 -8.81
C GLU A 14 -10.29 11.38 -9.24
N LEU A 15 -9.52 10.77 -10.15
CA LEU A 15 -8.22 11.31 -10.59
C LEU A 15 -8.39 12.60 -11.38
N GLU A 16 -9.47 12.79 -12.14
CA GLU A 16 -9.66 14.02 -12.90
C GLU A 16 -9.81 15.23 -11.97
N ASN A 17 -10.49 15.07 -10.83
CA ASN A 17 -10.61 16.09 -9.79
C ASN A 17 -9.24 16.39 -9.14
N LEU A 18 -8.40 15.36 -8.92
CA LEU A 18 -7.03 15.53 -8.44
C LEU A 18 -6.22 16.40 -9.42
N TYR A 19 -6.21 16.05 -10.70
CA TYR A 19 -5.45 16.82 -11.69
C TYR A 19 -6.09 18.17 -12.02
N GLU A 20 -7.40 18.35 -11.81
CA GLU A 20 -8.01 19.68 -11.84
C GLU A 20 -7.45 20.57 -10.74
N ALA A 21 -7.25 20.05 -9.52
CA ALA A 21 -6.61 20.81 -8.44
C ALA A 21 -5.16 21.19 -8.78
N VAL A 22 -4.41 20.29 -9.44
CA VAL A 22 -3.06 20.56 -9.96
C VAL A 22 -3.09 21.69 -11.01
N ARG A 23 -3.95 21.57 -12.02
CA ARG A 23 -4.13 22.60 -13.06
C ARG A 23 -4.57 23.94 -12.46
N TYR A 24 -5.44 23.92 -11.46
CA TYR A 24 -5.87 25.11 -10.76
C TYR A 24 -4.69 25.81 -10.06
N ALA A 25 -3.85 25.05 -9.35
CA ALA A 25 -2.64 25.59 -8.72
C ALA A 25 -1.71 26.27 -9.74
N LYS A 26 -1.50 25.62 -10.89
CA LYS A 26 -0.68 26.16 -11.98
C LYS A 26 -1.30 27.41 -12.59
N ASN A 27 -2.53 27.31 -13.08
CA ASN A 27 -3.17 28.34 -13.91
C ASN A 27 -3.68 29.54 -13.11
N LYS A 28 -4.09 29.35 -11.85
CA LYS A 28 -4.66 30.41 -11.01
C LYS A 28 -3.70 30.96 -9.98
N ARG A 29 -2.71 30.17 -9.54
CA ARG A 29 -1.76 30.59 -8.50
C ARG A 29 -0.30 30.69 -8.99
N GLY A 30 -0.02 30.30 -10.24
CA GLY A 30 1.34 30.27 -10.77
C GLY A 30 2.24 29.25 -10.05
N ILE A 31 1.65 28.22 -9.44
CA ILE A 31 2.36 27.18 -8.71
C ILE A 31 2.46 25.95 -9.61
N ASP A 32 3.62 25.74 -10.21
CA ASP A 32 3.97 24.46 -10.84
C ASP A 32 4.42 23.48 -9.75
N LEU A 33 3.88 22.26 -9.78
CA LEU A 33 4.20 21.23 -8.79
C LEU A 33 5.30 20.31 -9.32
N ASP A 34 6.24 19.95 -8.46
CA ASP A 34 7.32 19.03 -8.78
C ASP A 34 6.87 17.57 -8.65
N LEU A 35 5.98 17.30 -7.68
CA LEU A 35 5.51 15.97 -7.31
C LEU A 35 4.09 16.04 -6.73
N VAL A 36 3.29 15.02 -6.99
CA VAL A 36 2.03 14.73 -6.29
C VAL A 36 2.18 13.44 -5.49
N ILE A 37 1.71 13.44 -4.24
CA ILE A 37 1.72 12.29 -3.33
C ILE A 37 0.30 11.99 -2.89
N CYS A 38 -0.19 10.77 -3.15
CA CYS A 38 -1.50 10.30 -2.67
C CYS A 38 -1.33 9.30 -1.53
N CYS A 39 -2.00 9.54 -0.40
CA CYS A 39 -1.83 8.75 0.82
C CYS A 39 -2.77 7.53 0.88
N GLY A 40 -3.11 6.91 -0.26
CA GLY A 40 -3.96 5.72 -0.33
C GLY A 40 -5.37 5.97 -0.82
N ASP A 41 -6.14 4.87 -0.87
CA ASP A 41 -7.41 4.76 -1.58
C ASP A 41 -7.33 5.41 -2.96
N PHE A 42 -6.31 5.02 -3.72
CA PHE A 42 -6.08 5.57 -5.06
C PHE A 42 -7.08 4.99 -6.06
N GLN A 43 -7.45 3.72 -5.88
CA GLN A 43 -8.41 2.96 -6.68
C GLN A 43 -7.98 2.87 -8.15
N SER A 44 -6.83 2.23 -8.37
CA SER A 44 -6.26 2.00 -9.71
C SER A 44 -6.97 0.89 -10.50
N ILE A 45 -8.26 1.06 -10.79
CA ILE A 45 -9.10 0.09 -11.51
C ILE A 45 -8.83 0.17 -13.03
N ARG A 46 -8.28 -0.90 -13.62
CA ARG A 46 -7.99 -0.95 -15.06
C ARG A 46 -9.24 -1.24 -15.89
N ASP A 47 -10.11 -2.12 -15.38
CA ASP A 47 -11.29 -2.64 -16.06
C ASP A 47 -12.35 -3.18 -15.06
N GLU A 48 -13.46 -3.70 -15.58
CA GLU A 48 -14.53 -4.27 -14.76
C GLU A 48 -14.10 -5.51 -13.96
N GLN A 49 -13.02 -6.17 -14.37
CA GLN A 49 -12.52 -7.35 -13.69
C GLN A 49 -11.84 -6.94 -12.38
N ASP A 50 -11.05 -5.88 -12.40
CA ASP A 50 -10.44 -5.30 -11.21
C ASP A 50 -11.48 -4.85 -10.16
N LEU A 51 -12.68 -4.41 -10.57
CA LEU A 51 -13.77 -4.04 -9.64
C LEU A 51 -14.19 -5.20 -8.72
N LYS A 52 -14.01 -6.45 -9.15
CA LYS A 52 -14.31 -7.63 -8.33
C LYS A 52 -13.35 -7.77 -7.16
N SER A 53 -12.16 -7.18 -7.24
CA SER A 53 -11.15 -7.14 -6.18
C SER A 53 -11.24 -5.90 -5.27
N LEU A 54 -12.19 -4.98 -5.55
CA LEU A 54 -12.43 -3.79 -4.75
C LEU A 54 -13.30 -4.13 -3.53
N ALA A 55 -12.75 -3.94 -2.33
CA ALA A 55 -13.41 -4.24 -1.06
C ALA A 55 -14.43 -3.17 -0.64
N VAL A 56 -15.44 -2.96 -1.48
CA VAL A 56 -16.60 -2.08 -1.22
C VAL A 56 -17.91 -2.82 -1.51
N PRO A 57 -19.03 -2.38 -0.91
CA PRO A 57 -20.36 -2.84 -1.28
C PRO A 57 -20.60 -2.75 -2.79
N HIS A 58 -21.30 -3.74 -3.37
CA HIS A 58 -21.46 -3.84 -4.83
C HIS A 58 -22.01 -2.56 -5.48
N LYS A 59 -22.92 -1.85 -4.78
CA LYS A 59 -23.51 -0.58 -5.25
C LYS A 59 -22.50 0.56 -5.45
N TYR A 60 -21.32 0.48 -4.84
CA TYR A 60 -20.28 1.51 -4.91
C TYR A 60 -19.10 1.12 -5.82
N ARG A 61 -19.18 -0.02 -6.52
CA ARG A 61 -18.12 -0.48 -7.43
C ARG A 61 -18.24 0.24 -8.78
N HIS A 62 -17.47 1.31 -8.94
CA HIS A 62 -17.46 2.13 -10.16
C HIS A 62 -16.04 2.24 -10.74
N MET A 63 -15.95 2.21 -12.07
CA MET A 63 -14.69 2.33 -12.82
C MET A 63 -13.94 3.65 -12.56
N LEU A 64 -14.69 4.75 -12.50
CA LEU A 64 -14.17 6.11 -12.36
C LEU A 64 -13.04 6.40 -13.38
N ASP A 65 -11.95 7.06 -12.99
CA ASP A 65 -11.08 7.71 -13.96
C ASP A 65 -9.82 6.90 -14.33
N PHE A 66 -9.32 6.02 -13.45
CA PHE A 66 -7.99 5.43 -13.61
C PHE A 66 -7.80 4.67 -14.93
N HIS A 67 -8.81 3.97 -15.41
CA HIS A 67 -8.75 3.23 -16.69
C HIS A 67 -8.34 4.10 -17.89
N LYS A 68 -8.66 5.40 -17.89
CA LYS A 68 -8.24 6.37 -18.93
C LYS A 68 -6.73 6.63 -18.89
N TYR A 69 -6.13 6.63 -17.70
CA TYR A 69 -4.69 6.78 -17.52
C TYR A 69 -3.95 5.48 -17.87
N TYR A 70 -4.55 4.34 -17.53
CA TYR A 70 -4.02 3.02 -17.87
C TYR A 70 -4.04 2.76 -19.38
N SER A 71 -5.12 3.16 -20.09
CA SER A 71 -5.25 3.01 -21.54
C SER A 71 -4.41 3.99 -22.35
N GLY A 72 -3.91 5.05 -21.70
CA GLY A 72 -3.20 6.15 -22.35
C GLY A 72 -4.10 7.21 -23.00
N GLU A 73 -5.42 7.15 -22.80
CA GLU A 73 -6.34 8.23 -23.16
C GLU A 73 -5.96 9.54 -22.44
N LEU A 74 -5.60 9.42 -21.16
CA LEU A 74 -5.10 10.52 -20.34
C LEU A 74 -3.67 10.23 -19.87
N LYS A 75 -2.93 11.28 -19.55
CA LYS A 75 -1.60 11.21 -18.95
C LYS A 75 -1.52 12.12 -17.73
N ALA A 76 -0.89 11.62 -16.66
CA ALA A 76 -0.61 12.44 -15.49
C ALA A 76 0.34 13.59 -15.82
N GLU A 77 -0.09 14.82 -15.55
CA GLU A 77 0.65 16.05 -15.88
C GLU A 77 1.91 16.24 -15.02
N VAL A 78 1.88 15.72 -13.79
CA VAL A 78 2.95 15.78 -12.81
C VAL A 78 3.24 14.36 -12.34
N LEU A 79 4.51 14.05 -12.04
CA LEU A 79 4.86 12.77 -11.42
C LEU A 79 4.00 12.58 -10.17
N THR A 80 3.28 11.47 -10.11
CA THR A 80 2.39 11.13 -9.02
C THR A 80 2.84 9.83 -8.39
N ILE A 81 3.16 9.86 -7.10
CA ILE A 81 3.44 8.65 -6.31
C ILE A 81 2.28 8.38 -5.37
N PHE A 82 2.01 7.10 -5.09
CA PHE A 82 0.99 6.73 -4.10
C PHE A 82 1.33 5.45 -3.36
N ILE A 83 0.81 5.35 -2.14
CA ILE A 83 0.70 4.10 -1.37
C ILE A 83 -0.73 3.57 -1.51
N GLY A 84 -0.97 2.29 -1.21
CA GLY A 84 -2.31 1.71 -1.21
C GLY A 84 -3.08 1.99 0.09
N GLY A 85 -4.40 2.09 0.00
CA GLY A 85 -5.33 2.09 1.15
C GLY A 85 -6.12 0.79 1.27
N ASN A 86 -7.39 0.89 1.69
CA ASN A 86 -8.32 -0.24 1.77
C ASN A 86 -9.30 -0.32 0.58
N HIS A 87 -9.48 0.76 -0.18
CA HIS A 87 -10.27 0.81 -1.41
C HIS A 87 -9.35 0.84 -2.64
N GLU A 88 -8.81 -0.33 -2.98
CA GLU A 88 -7.87 -0.48 -4.08
C GLU A 88 -8.28 -1.57 -5.07
N SER A 89 -7.68 -1.51 -6.28
CA SER A 89 -7.58 -2.67 -7.15
C SER A 89 -6.63 -3.68 -6.52
N SER A 90 -7.14 -4.50 -5.60
CA SER A 90 -6.32 -5.45 -4.83
C SER A 90 -5.63 -6.47 -5.73
N SER A 91 -6.29 -6.88 -6.81
CA SER A 91 -5.70 -7.75 -7.85
C SER A 91 -4.48 -7.08 -8.46
N TYR A 92 -4.64 -5.85 -8.97
CA TYR A 92 -3.59 -5.16 -9.70
C TYR A 92 -2.41 -4.76 -8.81
N LEU A 93 -2.68 -4.15 -7.64
CA LEU A 93 -1.63 -3.73 -6.72
C LEU A 93 -0.86 -4.92 -6.13
N SER A 94 -1.48 -6.11 -6.04
CA SER A 94 -0.80 -7.34 -5.61
C SER A 94 0.24 -7.82 -6.62
N GLU A 95 0.13 -7.45 -7.89
CA GLU A 95 1.13 -7.77 -8.91
C GLU A 95 2.44 -6.98 -8.70
N LEU A 96 2.40 -5.89 -7.94
CA LEU A 96 3.49 -4.91 -7.75
C LEU A 96 3.91 -4.76 -6.27
N PRO A 97 4.29 -5.84 -5.57
CA PRO A 97 4.57 -5.79 -4.13
C PRO A 97 5.76 -4.87 -3.77
N TYR A 98 6.72 -4.69 -4.69
CA TYR A 98 7.88 -3.81 -4.54
C TYR A 98 7.71 -2.43 -5.20
N GLY A 99 6.49 -2.12 -5.66
CA GLY A 99 6.17 -0.91 -6.41
C GLY A 99 6.39 -1.05 -7.91
N GLY A 100 5.86 -0.08 -8.66
CA GLY A 100 5.93 -0.06 -10.12
C GLY A 100 5.07 1.03 -10.74
N TRP A 101 5.32 1.30 -12.02
CA TRP A 101 4.51 2.22 -12.81
C TRP A 101 3.17 1.57 -13.14
N VAL A 102 2.09 2.19 -12.67
CA VAL A 102 0.72 1.71 -12.95
C VAL A 102 0.10 2.41 -14.15
N ALA A 103 0.67 3.55 -14.53
CA ALA A 103 0.39 4.31 -15.75
C ALA A 103 1.59 5.27 -15.98
N PRO A 104 1.73 5.88 -17.17
CA PRO A 104 2.78 6.88 -17.39
C PRO A 104 2.72 8.01 -16.36
N ASN A 105 3.86 8.38 -15.78
CA ASN A 105 3.97 9.35 -14.66
C ASN A 105 3.21 8.98 -13.35
N ILE A 106 2.66 7.76 -13.18
CA ILE A 106 2.00 7.33 -11.94
C ILE A 106 2.71 6.09 -11.38
N PHE A 107 3.32 6.23 -10.20
CA PHE A 107 4.11 5.17 -9.56
C PHE A 107 3.47 4.73 -8.24
N TYR A 108 3.13 3.44 -8.16
CA TYR A 108 2.76 2.80 -6.91
C TYR A 108 4.00 2.44 -6.11
N MET A 109 4.04 2.79 -4.83
CA MET A 109 5.18 2.49 -3.98
C MET A 109 5.29 1.02 -3.59
N GLY A 110 4.27 0.19 -3.79
CA GLY A 110 4.29 -1.21 -3.32
C GLY A 110 3.80 -1.34 -1.89
N ARG A 111 4.00 -2.52 -1.28
CA ARG A 111 3.54 -2.80 0.09
C ARG A 111 4.28 -1.94 1.11
N ALA A 112 5.58 -1.77 0.92
CA ALA A 112 6.38 -0.71 1.52
C ALA A 112 7.60 -0.42 0.64
N ASN A 113 8.08 0.82 0.63
CA ASN A 113 9.25 1.20 -0.16
C ASN A 113 9.88 2.51 0.33
N VAL A 114 11.14 2.72 -0.03
CA VAL A 114 11.81 4.01 0.10
C VAL A 114 12.37 4.41 -1.26
N VAL A 115 11.99 5.61 -1.71
CA VAL A 115 12.41 6.17 -2.99
C VAL A 115 12.99 7.57 -2.79
N ASN A 116 13.87 7.96 -3.69
CA ASN A 116 14.51 9.27 -3.71
C ASN A 116 13.97 10.09 -4.88
N PHE A 117 13.46 11.28 -4.58
CA PHE A 117 12.97 12.26 -5.56
C PHE A 117 13.70 13.59 -5.37
N GLN A 118 14.57 13.94 -6.31
CA GLN A 118 15.32 15.22 -6.32
C GLN A 118 15.96 15.57 -4.96
N GLY A 119 16.52 14.58 -4.25
CA GLY A 119 17.17 14.73 -2.95
C GLY A 119 16.26 14.46 -1.73
N LEU A 120 14.94 14.38 -1.91
CA LEU A 120 14.02 13.96 -0.86
C LEU A 120 13.97 12.45 -0.75
N ARG A 121 14.08 11.96 0.49
CA ARG A 121 13.92 10.55 0.82
C ARG A 121 12.52 10.27 1.35
N ILE A 122 11.75 9.50 0.58
CA ILE A 122 10.32 9.27 0.80
C ILE A 122 10.08 7.79 1.10
N ALA A 123 9.65 7.50 2.33
CA ALA A 123 9.23 6.17 2.75
C ALA A 123 7.69 6.04 2.65
N GLY A 124 7.21 4.87 2.27
CA GLY A 124 5.78 4.57 2.22
C GLY A 124 5.46 3.20 2.79
N LEU A 125 4.33 3.10 3.50
CA LEU A 125 3.74 1.86 3.98
C LEU A 125 2.26 1.82 3.55
N SER A 126 1.94 0.88 2.68
CA SER A 126 0.59 0.71 2.13
C SER A 126 -0.30 -0.10 3.07
N GLY A 127 -1.60 0.20 3.04
CA GLY A 127 -2.63 -0.57 3.70
C GLY A 127 -3.05 -0.03 5.06
N ILE A 128 -3.90 -0.81 5.75
CA ILE A 128 -4.40 -0.50 7.09
C ILE A 128 -4.01 -1.59 8.10
N TYR A 129 -3.85 -1.20 9.36
CA TYR A 129 -3.49 -2.12 10.43
C TYR A 129 -4.69 -2.92 10.94
N LYS A 130 -4.56 -4.25 10.91
CA LYS A 130 -5.46 -5.18 11.61
C LYS A 130 -4.66 -6.25 12.33
N SER A 131 -4.77 -6.27 13.65
CA SER A 131 -3.96 -7.11 14.54
C SER A 131 -4.01 -8.60 14.19
N TYR A 132 -5.16 -9.11 13.73
CA TYR A 132 -5.35 -10.52 13.39
C TYR A 132 -4.61 -10.99 12.12
N ASN A 133 -4.26 -10.06 11.22
CA ASN A 133 -3.46 -10.35 10.02
C ASN A 133 -2.01 -9.88 10.13
N TYR A 134 -1.69 -9.00 11.07
CA TYR A 134 -0.36 -8.38 11.19
C TYR A 134 0.80 -9.39 11.26
N LEU A 135 0.63 -10.48 11.99
CA LEU A 135 1.66 -11.51 12.15
C LEU A 135 1.66 -12.57 11.03
N ARG A 136 0.77 -12.47 10.04
CA ARG A 136 0.66 -13.48 8.98
C ARG A 136 1.58 -13.15 7.82
N GLY A 137 1.94 -14.15 7.03
CA GLY A 137 2.50 -13.94 5.70
C GLY A 137 1.45 -13.50 4.68
N TYR A 138 1.84 -13.53 3.41
CA TYR A 138 0.93 -13.37 2.28
C TYR A 138 0.38 -14.72 1.84
N PHE A 139 -0.92 -14.80 1.61
CA PHE A 139 -1.60 -16.07 1.29
C PHE A 139 -2.81 -15.86 0.39
N GLU A 140 -3.10 -14.61 0.05
CA GLU A 140 -4.17 -14.22 -0.84
C GLU A 140 -3.89 -14.80 -2.22
N ASN A 141 -4.90 -15.48 -2.78
CA ASN A 141 -4.81 -16.10 -4.08
C ASN A 141 -5.60 -15.30 -5.11
N ASP A 142 -5.46 -15.73 -6.35
CA ASP A 142 -6.08 -15.19 -7.55
C ASP A 142 -7.61 -15.03 -7.47
N LEU A 143 -8.31 -15.89 -6.73
CA LEU A 143 -9.77 -15.86 -6.64
C LEU A 143 -10.33 -14.91 -5.59
N PHE A 144 -9.47 -14.30 -4.75
CA PHE A 144 -9.82 -13.40 -3.64
C PHE A 144 -11.21 -13.64 -3.05
N ASN A 145 -11.35 -14.61 -2.15
CA ASN A 145 -12.59 -14.69 -1.39
C ASN A 145 -12.82 -13.42 -0.54
N ALA A 146 -14.02 -13.25 0.00
CA ALA A 146 -14.40 -12.03 0.74
C ALA A 146 -13.41 -11.64 1.87
N ASP A 147 -12.78 -12.62 2.53
CA ASP A 147 -11.78 -12.35 3.57
C ASP A 147 -10.43 -11.97 2.98
N GLN A 148 -10.01 -12.60 1.88
CA GLN A 148 -8.77 -12.28 1.18
C GLN A 148 -8.82 -10.91 0.52
N MET A 149 -9.99 -10.48 0.03
CA MET A 149 -10.21 -9.12 -0.46
C MET A 149 -9.88 -8.05 0.59
N ARG A 150 -10.05 -8.37 1.89
CA ARG A 150 -9.66 -7.49 2.99
C ARG A 150 -8.21 -7.71 3.41
N SER A 151 -7.83 -8.98 3.61
CA SER A 151 -6.50 -9.29 4.16
C SER A 151 -5.35 -8.84 3.27
N VAL A 152 -5.54 -8.73 1.95
CA VAL A 152 -4.53 -8.32 0.97
C VAL A 152 -3.91 -6.94 1.25
N TYR A 153 -4.71 -6.00 1.75
CA TYR A 153 -4.29 -4.64 2.06
C TYR A 153 -4.03 -4.44 3.56
N HIS A 154 -4.12 -5.48 4.40
CA HIS A 154 -3.72 -5.32 5.79
C HIS A 154 -2.19 -5.28 5.90
N VAL A 155 -1.66 -4.34 6.68
CA VAL A 155 -0.24 -4.23 6.98
C VAL A 155 0.27 -5.54 7.60
N ARG A 156 1.45 -6.03 7.16
CA ARG A 156 2.15 -7.15 7.79
C ARG A 156 3.36 -6.67 8.58
N ASN A 157 3.80 -7.48 9.54
CA ASN A 157 4.94 -7.18 10.38
C ASN A 157 6.27 -7.17 9.62
N LEU A 158 6.37 -7.85 8.48
CA LEU A 158 7.57 -7.88 7.64
C LEU A 158 7.97 -6.49 7.13
N GLU A 159 7.04 -5.75 6.52
CA GLU A 159 7.29 -4.42 5.97
C GLU A 159 7.64 -3.42 7.07
N VAL A 160 6.93 -3.49 8.20
CA VAL A 160 7.21 -2.66 9.38
C VAL A 160 8.59 -2.98 9.94
N PHE A 161 8.94 -4.26 10.04
CA PHE A 161 10.25 -4.69 10.50
C PHE A 161 11.36 -4.17 9.59
N ARG A 162 11.19 -4.25 8.27
CA ARG A 162 12.14 -3.70 7.28
C ARG A 162 12.30 -2.20 7.43
N LEU A 163 11.21 -1.44 7.55
CA LEU A 163 11.26 0.01 7.75
C LEU A 163 11.95 0.38 9.06
N LYS A 164 11.80 -0.41 10.13
CA LYS A 164 12.53 -0.23 11.40
C LYS A 164 14.05 -0.43 11.28
N GLN A 165 14.55 -1.00 10.19
CA GLN A 165 16.00 -1.19 9.97
C GLN A 165 16.66 0.04 9.36
N LEU A 166 15.89 1.05 8.95
CA LEU A 166 16.42 2.29 8.38
C LEU A 166 17.16 3.09 9.46
N VAL A 167 18.37 3.53 9.14
CA VAL A 167 19.22 4.35 10.00
C VAL A 167 19.35 5.77 9.45
N GLN A 168 19.44 5.91 8.13
CA GLN A 168 19.54 7.25 7.52
C GLN A 168 18.22 8.03 7.73
N PRO A 169 18.27 9.37 7.87
CA PRO A 169 17.07 10.18 8.08
C PRO A 169 16.05 10.05 6.94
N ILE A 170 14.76 10.16 7.27
CA ILE A 170 13.66 10.18 6.31
C ILE A 170 13.04 11.58 6.27
N ASP A 171 12.83 12.12 5.07
CA ASP A 171 12.19 13.43 4.92
C ASP A 171 10.66 13.30 5.02
N ILE A 172 10.09 12.33 4.32
CA ILE A 172 8.65 12.12 4.22
C ILE A 172 8.33 10.65 4.48
N LEU A 173 7.39 10.37 5.39
CA LEU A 173 6.83 9.03 5.58
C LEU A 173 5.32 9.04 5.32
N LEU A 174 4.86 8.11 4.50
CA LEU A 174 3.47 7.97 4.08
C LEU A 174 2.84 6.73 4.71
N THR A 175 1.66 6.88 5.28
CA THR A 175 0.77 5.77 5.68
C THR A 175 -0.66 6.07 5.28
N HIS A 176 -1.49 5.05 5.06
CA HIS A 176 -2.89 5.31 4.79
C HIS A 176 -3.63 5.65 6.09
N ASP A 177 -3.61 4.73 7.05
CA ASP A 177 -4.13 4.98 8.39
C ASP A 177 -3.16 5.82 9.24
N TRP A 178 -3.69 6.41 10.30
CA TRP A 178 -2.93 7.34 11.14
C TRP A 178 -2.04 6.60 12.14
N PRO A 179 -0.88 7.14 12.52
CA PRO A 179 -0.17 6.69 13.71
C PRO A 179 -1.09 6.72 14.91
N ARG A 180 -1.08 5.64 15.71
CA ARG A 180 -1.89 5.58 16.91
C ARG A 180 -1.58 6.73 17.88
N GLY A 181 -2.64 7.37 18.39
CA GLY A 181 -2.53 8.46 19.36
C GLY A 181 -2.10 9.81 18.78
N ILE A 182 -2.01 9.94 17.45
CA ILE A 182 -1.58 11.19 16.80
C ILE A 182 -2.51 12.38 17.13
N GLU A 183 -3.77 12.11 17.45
CA GLU A 183 -4.75 13.11 17.83
C GLU A 183 -4.34 13.91 19.07
N HIS A 184 -3.52 13.33 19.94
CA HIS A 184 -3.02 14.00 21.14
C HIS A 184 -1.99 15.10 20.85
N PHE A 185 -1.49 15.20 19.62
CA PHE A 185 -0.49 16.17 19.18
C PHE A 185 -1.07 17.31 18.32
N GLY A 186 -2.40 17.40 18.22
CA GLY A 186 -3.11 18.44 17.50
C GLY A 186 -4.40 18.87 18.22
N ASN A 187 -5.29 19.55 17.50
CA ASN A 187 -6.57 20.03 18.05
C ASN A 187 -7.62 18.89 18.07
N LYS A 188 -7.54 18.03 19.08
CA LYS A 188 -8.46 16.88 19.24
C LYS A 188 -9.91 17.31 19.47
N GLU A 189 -10.13 18.46 20.10
CA GLU A 189 -11.47 19.01 20.32
C GLU A 189 -12.17 19.29 18.99
N GLU A 190 -11.47 19.94 18.04
CA GLU A 190 -11.98 20.17 16.68
C GLU A 190 -12.16 18.86 15.90
N LEU A 191 -11.23 17.91 16.06
CA LEU A 191 -11.31 16.59 15.41
C LEU A 191 -12.61 15.87 15.83
N PHE A 192 -12.87 15.74 17.13
CA PHE A 192 -14.04 15.02 17.64
C PHE A 192 -15.34 15.79 17.47
N ALA A 193 -15.28 17.12 17.33
CA ALA A 193 -16.44 17.91 16.91
C ALA A 193 -16.87 17.55 15.47
N LYS A 194 -15.90 17.32 14.56
CA LYS A 194 -16.16 16.91 13.17
C LYS A 194 -16.45 15.41 13.03
N LYS A 195 -15.80 14.58 13.83
CA LYS A 195 -15.80 13.11 13.72
C LYS A 195 -15.98 12.46 15.08
N ARG A 196 -17.21 12.56 15.61
CA ARG A 196 -17.54 12.13 16.97
C ARG A 196 -17.29 10.64 17.23
N PHE A 197 -17.44 9.78 16.22
CA PHE A 197 -17.21 8.33 16.36
C PHE A 197 -15.76 7.99 16.70
N LEU A 198 -14.77 8.81 16.29
CA LEU A 198 -13.35 8.61 16.62
C LEU A 198 -13.05 8.78 18.12
N LEU A 199 -13.95 9.44 18.86
CA LEU A 199 -13.74 9.69 20.29
C LEU A 199 -13.64 8.40 21.10
N GLN A 200 -14.46 7.39 20.78
CA GLN A 200 -14.46 6.12 21.51
C GLN A 200 -13.14 5.38 21.33
N ASP A 201 -12.64 5.31 20.09
CA ASP A 201 -11.37 4.68 19.78
C ASP A 201 -10.20 5.42 20.43
N SER A 202 -10.23 6.75 20.47
CA SER A 202 -9.22 7.56 21.16
C SER A 202 -9.22 7.29 22.67
N GLN A 203 -10.39 7.26 23.31
CA GLN A 203 -10.52 6.96 24.74
C GLN A 203 -10.00 5.56 25.12
N ARG A 204 -10.08 4.60 24.20
CA ARG A 204 -9.55 3.25 24.37
C ARG A 204 -8.07 3.12 24.01
N GLY A 205 -7.45 4.17 23.46
CA GLY A 205 -6.08 4.12 22.94
C GLY A 205 -5.95 3.23 21.68
N GLU A 206 -7.02 3.09 20.92
CA GLU A 206 -7.12 2.23 19.73
C GLU A 206 -7.17 3.03 18.43
N LEU A 207 -7.38 4.36 18.48
CA LEU A 207 -7.44 5.22 17.30
C LEU A 207 -6.09 5.22 16.56
N GLY A 208 -6.08 4.60 15.38
CA GLY A 208 -4.92 4.51 14.49
C GLY A 208 -4.07 3.24 14.65
N SER A 209 -3.05 3.16 13.81
CA SER A 209 -2.15 2.03 13.65
C SER A 209 -1.01 2.05 14.67
N LEU A 210 -0.92 0.98 15.45
CA LEU A 210 0.19 0.75 16.38
C LEU A 210 1.54 0.62 15.64
N PRO A 211 1.65 -0.16 14.55
CA PRO A 211 2.90 -0.20 13.78
C PRO A 211 3.33 1.17 13.23
N SER A 212 2.37 1.99 12.79
CA SER A 212 2.65 3.36 12.32
C SER A 212 3.16 4.25 13.47
N TYR A 213 2.62 4.10 14.69
CA TYR A 213 3.16 4.77 15.88
C TYR A 213 4.61 4.35 16.17
N GLU A 214 4.91 3.05 16.10
CA GLU A 214 6.26 2.54 16.33
C GLU A 214 7.27 3.09 15.29
N LEU A 215 6.86 3.18 14.02
CA LEU A 215 7.66 3.79 12.96
C LEU A 215 7.87 5.29 13.18
N LEU A 216 6.83 6.03 13.58
CA LEU A 216 6.92 7.45 13.91
C LEU A 216 7.91 7.71 15.05
N ALA A 217 7.82 6.92 16.13
CA ALA A 217 8.70 7.03 17.28
C ALA A 217 10.17 6.68 16.96
N MET A 218 10.39 5.71 16.07
CA MET A 218 11.72 5.23 15.70
C MET A 218 12.41 6.10 14.65
N LEU A 219 11.72 6.36 13.53
CA LEU A 219 12.30 6.99 12.33
C LEU A 219 12.25 8.52 12.36
N LYS A 220 11.33 9.10 13.16
CA LYS A 220 11.24 10.55 13.43
C LYS A 220 11.32 11.41 12.14
N PRO A 221 10.53 11.11 11.09
CA PRO A 221 10.65 11.78 9.81
C PRO A 221 10.28 13.26 9.92
N LYS A 222 10.79 14.12 9.02
CA LYS A 222 10.44 15.56 9.05
C LYS A 222 8.94 15.78 8.81
N TYR A 223 8.36 15.03 7.88
CA TYR A 223 6.95 15.07 7.51
C TYR A 223 6.32 13.68 7.59
N TRP A 224 5.08 13.63 8.05
CA TRP A 224 4.24 12.44 8.01
C TRP A 224 2.91 12.79 7.34
N PHE A 225 2.58 12.09 6.26
CA PHE A 225 1.32 12.29 5.54
C PHE A 225 0.43 11.05 5.62
N ALA A 226 -0.86 11.27 5.90
CA ALA A 226 -1.84 10.20 6.02
C ALA A 226 -3.24 10.56 5.47
N ALA A 227 -4.15 9.59 5.43
CA ALA A 227 -5.53 9.77 4.96
C ALA A 227 -6.52 8.93 5.79
N HIS A 228 -7.39 8.15 5.13
CA HIS A 228 -8.35 7.21 5.70
C HIS A 228 -9.51 7.81 6.52
N MET A 229 -9.22 8.66 7.51
CA MET A 229 -10.22 9.17 8.46
C MET A 229 -11.20 10.21 7.88
N HIS A 230 -11.06 10.57 6.60
CA HIS A 230 -11.89 11.54 5.88
C HIS A 230 -12.07 12.86 6.64
N VAL A 231 -10.97 13.39 7.16
CA VAL A 231 -10.91 14.66 7.89
C VAL A 231 -9.51 15.24 7.79
N LYS A 232 -9.43 16.55 7.53
CA LYS A 232 -8.16 17.26 7.64
C LYS A 232 -7.75 17.38 9.11
N PHE A 233 -6.55 16.93 9.43
CA PHE A 233 -5.97 17.07 10.76
C PHE A 233 -4.48 17.36 10.67
N ALA A 234 -4.00 18.30 11.47
CA ALA A 234 -2.60 18.65 11.54
C ALA A 234 -2.12 18.51 12.99
N ALA A 235 -0.94 17.95 13.16
CA ALA A 235 -0.32 17.73 14.45
C ALA A 235 1.18 17.97 14.38
N LEU A 236 1.76 18.33 15.53
CA LEU A 236 3.20 18.53 15.66
C LEU A 236 3.73 17.59 16.74
N VAL A 237 4.52 16.60 16.33
CA VAL A 237 5.03 15.56 17.23
C VAL A 237 6.45 15.93 17.66
N PRO A 238 6.67 16.29 18.94
CA PRO A 238 8.00 16.57 19.44
C PRO A 238 8.81 15.29 19.63
N HIS A 239 10.10 15.38 19.31
CA HIS A 239 11.07 14.31 19.56
C HIS A 239 12.09 14.72 20.61
N GLU A 240 12.70 13.74 21.28
CA GLU A 240 13.69 13.94 22.36
C GLU A 240 14.89 14.79 21.92
N ASN A 241 15.28 14.71 20.64
CA ASN A 241 16.36 15.50 20.05
C ASN A 241 15.94 16.94 19.68
N LYS A 242 14.78 17.40 20.17
CA LYS A 242 14.18 18.72 19.87
C LYS A 242 13.78 18.93 18.41
N SER A 243 13.82 17.88 17.57
CA SER A 243 13.20 17.93 16.26
C SER A 243 11.69 17.69 16.39
N PHE A 244 10.97 17.90 15.29
CA PHE A 244 9.54 17.65 15.22
C PHE A 244 9.18 16.93 13.93
N THR A 245 8.22 16.01 14.01
CA THR A 245 7.50 15.54 12.82
C THR A 245 6.26 16.40 12.62
N LYS A 246 6.12 16.97 11.42
CA LYS A 246 4.92 17.67 10.98
C LYS A 246 3.95 16.66 10.37
N PHE A 247 2.89 16.33 11.10
CA PHE A 247 1.86 15.42 10.64
C PHE A 247 0.74 16.19 9.93
N LEU A 248 0.30 15.67 8.78
CA LEU A 248 -0.87 16.15 8.06
C LEU A 248 -1.66 14.97 7.50
N ALA A 249 -2.93 14.89 7.91
CA ALA A 249 -3.93 14.06 7.27
C ALA A 249 -4.90 14.89 6.46
N LEU A 250 -5.36 14.36 5.33
CA LEU A 250 -6.29 15.03 4.43
C LEU A 250 -7.57 14.21 4.20
N ASP A 251 -8.60 14.92 3.77
CA ASP A 251 -9.93 14.35 3.49
C ASP A 251 -9.95 13.57 2.17
N LYS A 252 -11.10 12.97 1.84
CA LYS A 252 -11.32 12.34 0.54
C LYS A 252 -11.62 13.35 -0.57
N CYS A 253 -11.27 13.00 -1.80
CA CYS A 253 -11.43 13.78 -3.03
C CYS A 253 -12.90 14.04 -3.38
N LEU A 254 -13.51 14.98 -2.66
CA LEU A 254 -14.86 15.47 -2.91
C LEU A 254 -14.87 16.98 -2.93
N ARG A 255 -15.81 17.54 -3.70
CA ARG A 255 -16.03 18.97 -3.79
C ARG A 255 -16.23 19.59 -2.41
N GLY A 256 -15.53 20.70 -2.15
CA GLY A 256 -15.63 21.47 -0.90
C GLY A 256 -14.86 20.87 0.27
N ARG A 257 -14.21 19.70 0.11
CA ARG A 257 -13.42 19.07 1.17
C ARG A 257 -11.95 19.42 1.07
N SER A 258 -11.25 19.30 2.20
CA SER A 258 -9.82 19.55 2.31
C SER A 258 -9.00 18.31 1.93
N PHE A 259 -9.13 17.86 0.67
CA PHE A 259 -8.47 16.65 0.19
C PHE A 259 -7.07 16.87 -0.40
N PHE A 260 -6.74 18.11 -0.76
CA PHE A 260 -5.49 18.47 -1.42
C PHE A 260 -4.82 19.66 -0.75
N GLN A 261 -3.51 19.56 -0.47
CA GLN A 261 -2.72 20.63 0.11
C GLN A 261 -1.32 20.68 -0.52
N ILE A 262 -0.90 21.88 -0.93
CA ILE A 262 0.45 22.12 -1.42
C ILE A 262 1.37 22.44 -0.24
N VAL A 263 2.52 21.80 -0.20
CA VAL A 263 3.58 22.04 0.79
C VAL A 263 4.88 22.39 0.09
N GLU A 264 5.65 23.30 0.67
CA GLU A 264 7.01 23.59 0.25
C GLU A 264 8.00 22.85 1.16
N ILE A 265 8.84 22.00 0.59
CA ILE A 265 9.80 21.19 1.33
C ILE A 265 11.21 21.51 0.83
N ASP A 266 12.10 21.80 1.77
CA ASP A 266 13.52 21.96 1.48
C ASP A 266 14.12 20.61 1.11
N SER A 267 14.55 20.47 -0.15
CA SER A 267 15.34 19.35 -0.60
C SER A 267 16.82 19.58 -0.23
N PRO A 268 17.48 18.61 0.45
CA PRO A 268 18.92 18.62 0.65
C PRO A 268 19.65 18.84 -0.67
N SER A 269 20.73 19.62 -0.65
CA SER A 269 21.63 19.74 -1.81
C SER A 269 22.16 18.35 -2.16
N LEU A 270 21.90 17.90 -3.39
CA LEU A 270 22.44 16.65 -3.92
C LEU A 270 23.98 16.74 -3.84
N ASP A 271 24.60 15.88 -3.03
CA ASP A 271 26.00 15.53 -3.31
C ASP A 271 25.99 14.81 -4.65
N ILE A 272 26.65 15.45 -5.62
CA ILE A 272 26.58 15.19 -7.08
C ILE A 272 27.09 13.78 -7.46
N ASP A 273 27.48 12.96 -6.50
CA ASP A 273 28.04 11.63 -6.74
C ASP A 273 26.98 10.51 -6.86
N ASN A 274 25.69 10.78 -6.60
CA ASN A 274 24.70 9.69 -6.37
C ASN A 274 23.47 9.53 -7.27
N VAL A 275 23.18 10.40 -8.24
CA VAL A 275 22.04 10.16 -9.14
C VAL A 275 22.29 10.80 -10.51
N ASN A 276 22.07 10.03 -11.57
CA ASN A 276 21.91 10.57 -12.92
C ASN A 276 20.80 11.64 -12.90
N CYS A 277 21.16 12.92 -13.02
CA CYS A 277 20.26 14.08 -12.90
C CYS A 277 19.04 14.05 -13.86
N GLU A 278 19.03 13.13 -14.83
CA GLU A 278 17.90 12.86 -15.72
C GLU A 278 16.79 12.01 -15.09
N ALA A 279 17.09 11.24 -14.04
CA ALA A 279 16.14 10.34 -13.40
C ALA A 279 15.15 11.11 -12.51
N LYS A 280 13.85 11.05 -12.85
CA LYS A 280 12.79 11.64 -12.02
C LYS A 280 12.62 10.94 -10.67
N LEU A 281 12.96 9.65 -10.56
CA LEU A 281 12.77 8.84 -9.36
C LEU A 281 13.85 7.76 -9.27
N CYS A 282 14.42 7.56 -8.08
CA CYS A 282 15.44 6.54 -7.81
C CYS A 282 15.02 5.64 -6.63
N TYR A 283 15.44 4.38 -6.66
CA TYR A 283 15.36 3.51 -5.50
C TYR A 283 16.37 3.94 -4.44
N ASP A 284 16.02 3.73 -3.18
CA ASP A 284 16.89 4.00 -2.06
C ASP A 284 17.86 2.84 -1.77
N LEU A 285 19.14 3.14 -1.66
CA LEU A 285 20.19 2.13 -1.53
C LEU A 285 20.12 1.37 -0.19
N GLU A 286 19.86 2.09 0.92
CA GLU A 286 19.71 1.49 2.25
C GLU A 286 18.50 0.52 2.24
N TRP A 287 17.37 0.97 1.70
CA TRP A 287 16.17 0.14 1.55
C TRP A 287 16.38 -1.10 0.70
N LEU A 288 17.02 -0.98 -0.48
CA LEU A 288 17.33 -2.13 -1.33
C LEU A 288 18.24 -3.14 -0.60
N THR A 289 19.18 -2.64 0.19
CA THR A 289 20.09 -3.50 0.97
C THR A 289 19.33 -4.22 2.09
N ILE A 290 18.43 -3.52 2.79
CA ILE A 290 17.51 -4.12 3.78
C ILE A 290 16.63 -5.19 3.12
N LEU A 291 16.07 -4.93 1.95
CA LEU A 291 15.25 -5.91 1.21
C LEU A 291 16.04 -7.18 0.92
N LYS A 292 17.27 -7.06 0.42
CA LYS A 292 18.16 -8.20 0.14
C LYS A 292 18.50 -8.98 1.41
N LYS A 293 18.91 -8.28 2.48
CA LYS A 293 19.28 -8.89 3.78
C LYS A 293 18.10 -9.61 4.46
N THR A 294 16.89 -9.09 4.28
CA THR A 294 15.67 -9.63 4.90
C THR A 294 14.84 -10.50 3.95
N ASN A 295 15.37 -10.88 2.78
CA ASN A 295 14.60 -11.64 1.78
C ASN A 295 14.10 -12.99 2.33
N HIS A 296 14.93 -13.67 3.13
CA HIS A 296 14.60 -14.95 3.78
C HIS A 296 13.47 -14.87 4.84
N LEU A 297 13.11 -13.66 5.28
CA LEU A 297 12.00 -13.44 6.22
C LEU A 297 10.63 -13.40 5.54
N LEU A 298 10.58 -13.35 4.20
CA LEU A 298 9.32 -13.41 3.46
C LEU A 298 8.60 -14.74 3.70
N LYS A 299 7.33 -14.66 4.14
CA LYS A 299 6.47 -15.83 4.35
C LYS A 299 5.22 -15.77 3.48
N ILE A 300 4.93 -16.89 2.83
CA ILE A 300 3.77 -17.06 1.95
C ILE A 300 2.76 -17.99 2.62
N SER A 301 2.20 -17.60 3.77
CA SER A 301 1.39 -18.48 4.62
C SER A 301 0.45 -17.71 5.56
N LYS A 302 -0.64 -18.38 5.99
CA LYS A 302 -1.62 -17.86 6.97
C LYS A 302 -1.14 -17.98 8.42
N GLU A 303 -0.09 -18.74 8.68
CA GLU A 303 0.44 -18.94 10.02
C GLU A 303 1.03 -17.64 10.57
N LYS A 304 1.04 -17.54 11.90
CA LYS A 304 1.64 -16.40 12.58
C LYS A 304 3.16 -16.60 12.63
N TYR A 305 3.89 -15.59 12.19
CA TYR A 305 5.35 -15.52 12.25
C TYR A 305 5.75 -14.27 13.00
N TYR A 306 6.71 -14.41 13.90
CA TYR A 306 7.30 -13.30 14.62
C TYR A 306 8.60 -12.90 13.91
N MET A 307 8.80 -11.59 13.74
CA MET A 307 10.07 -11.10 13.24
C MET A 307 11.15 -11.26 14.32
N PRO A 308 12.43 -11.44 13.94
CA PRO A 308 13.53 -11.54 14.91
C PRO A 308 13.53 -10.38 15.90
N THR A 309 13.83 -10.67 17.16
CA THR A 309 13.91 -9.67 18.23
C THR A 309 15.20 -9.86 19.02
N PRO A 310 15.65 -8.87 19.81
CA PRO A 310 16.79 -9.05 20.71
C PRO A 310 16.66 -10.26 21.66
N LEU A 311 15.42 -10.71 21.92
CA LEU A 311 15.11 -11.84 22.80
C LEU A 311 15.07 -13.19 22.08
N SER A 312 15.06 -13.22 20.74
CA SER A 312 14.96 -14.49 19.99
C SER A 312 16.29 -15.26 19.93
N GLY A 313 17.42 -14.63 20.27
CA GLY A 313 18.75 -15.23 20.14
C GLY A 313 19.24 -15.35 18.69
N GLU A 314 18.48 -14.81 17.74
CA GLU A 314 18.79 -14.79 16.30
C GLU A 314 19.28 -13.39 15.87
N LEU A 315 19.83 -13.29 14.66
CA LEU A 315 20.17 -12.00 14.05
C LEU A 315 18.87 -11.17 13.87
N TYR A 316 18.80 -10.02 14.53
CA TYR A 316 17.61 -9.16 14.51
C TYR A 316 17.86 -7.76 13.95
N ASN A 317 19.11 -7.33 13.89
CA ASN A 317 19.48 -6.05 13.31
C ASN A 317 19.99 -6.27 11.88
N PHE A 318 19.23 -5.74 10.92
CA PHE A 318 19.54 -5.80 9.50
C PHE A 318 19.83 -4.42 8.90
N ALA A 319 20.09 -3.41 9.75
CA ALA A 319 20.63 -2.14 9.29
C ALA A 319 21.92 -2.40 8.47
N PRO A 320 21.99 -1.91 7.23
CA PRO A 320 23.11 -2.21 6.35
C PRO A 320 24.34 -1.39 6.75
N SER A 321 25.53 -1.97 6.59
CA SER A 321 26.77 -1.22 6.72
C SER A 321 27.07 -0.41 5.45
N GLU A 322 27.91 0.62 5.57
CA GLU A 322 28.40 1.38 4.40
C GLU A 322 29.07 0.49 3.35
N GLN A 323 29.75 -0.57 3.77
CA GLN A 323 30.42 -1.52 2.87
C GLN A 323 29.39 -2.36 2.09
N GLU A 324 28.31 -2.80 2.74
CA GLU A 324 27.24 -3.56 2.09
C GLU A 324 26.49 -2.67 1.07
N MET A 325 26.21 -1.42 1.44
CA MET A 325 25.60 -0.45 0.53
C MET A 325 26.52 -0.13 -0.66
N ALA A 326 27.82 0.09 -0.42
CA ALA A 326 28.79 0.34 -1.49
C ALA A 326 28.89 -0.84 -2.47
N ALA A 327 28.96 -2.08 -1.95
CA ALA A 327 29.00 -3.29 -2.78
C ALA A 327 27.73 -3.45 -3.64
N LEU A 328 26.54 -3.16 -3.08
CA LEU A 328 25.29 -3.19 -3.84
C LEU A 328 25.27 -2.09 -4.91
N ARG A 329 25.70 -0.88 -4.59
CA ARG A 329 25.79 0.23 -5.55
C ARG A 329 26.71 -0.11 -6.72
N GLU A 330 27.87 -0.70 -6.44
CA GLU A 330 28.82 -1.15 -7.46
C GLU A 330 28.21 -2.25 -8.35
N ALA A 331 27.57 -3.26 -7.75
CA ALA A 331 26.88 -4.32 -8.49
C ALA A 331 25.77 -3.80 -9.42
N LEU A 332 25.18 -2.65 -9.08
CA LEU A 332 24.17 -1.95 -9.87
C LEU A 332 24.75 -0.98 -10.90
N ASN A 333 26.08 -0.90 -11.04
CA ASN A 333 26.79 0.08 -11.87
C ASN A 333 26.38 1.52 -11.56
N ASN A 334 26.14 1.84 -10.28
CA ASN A 334 25.60 3.12 -9.80
C ASN A 334 24.21 3.51 -10.37
N ASP A 335 23.53 2.63 -11.11
CA ASP A 335 22.18 2.87 -11.61
C ASP A 335 21.16 2.48 -10.53
N LEU A 336 20.61 3.49 -9.84
CA LEU A 336 19.48 3.35 -8.92
C LEU A 336 18.16 3.83 -9.54
N THR A 337 18.14 4.13 -10.83
CA THR A 337 16.98 4.72 -11.51
C THR A 337 15.79 3.76 -11.48
N VAL A 338 14.63 4.29 -11.12
CA VAL A 338 13.35 3.63 -11.34
C VAL A 338 13.00 3.76 -12.82
N ARG A 339 13.24 2.69 -13.60
CA ARG A 339 13.00 2.69 -15.05
C ARG A 339 11.52 2.81 -15.35
N GLU A 340 11.11 3.79 -16.16
CA GLU A 340 9.73 3.99 -16.60
C GLU A 340 9.32 2.96 -17.66
N LYS A 341 9.13 1.71 -17.20
CA LYS A 341 8.70 0.57 -18.03
C LYS A 341 7.23 0.24 -17.78
N PHE A 342 6.36 1.20 -18.03
CA PHE A 342 4.92 0.92 -18.07
C PHE A 342 4.60 0.11 -19.33
N CYS A 343 3.86 -0.98 -19.16
CA CYS A 343 3.34 -1.78 -20.26
C CYS A 343 1.87 -2.08 -19.99
N GLN A 344 1.00 -1.54 -20.85
CA GLN A 344 -0.41 -1.89 -20.83
C GLN A 344 -0.54 -3.37 -21.22
N ARG A 345 -1.34 -4.10 -20.45
CA ARG A 345 -1.66 -5.50 -20.70
C ARG A 345 -3.11 -5.63 -21.11
N SER A 346 -3.38 -6.54 -22.06
CA SER A 346 -4.73 -7.03 -22.31
C SER A 346 -5.22 -7.76 -21.07
N THR A 347 -6.35 -7.34 -20.53
CA THR A 347 -6.95 -8.03 -19.40
C THR A 347 -7.67 -9.27 -19.92
N ASN A 348 -7.33 -10.44 -19.37
CA ASN A 348 -8.04 -11.67 -19.66
C ASN A 348 -9.35 -11.70 -18.86
N GLU A 349 -10.34 -12.49 -19.28
CA GLU A 349 -11.69 -12.52 -18.69
C GLU A 349 -11.77 -12.92 -17.21
N ASN A 350 -10.67 -13.38 -16.58
CA ASN A 350 -10.64 -13.81 -15.18
C ASN A 350 -9.73 -12.91 -14.33
N VAL A 351 -10.17 -12.55 -13.11
CA VAL A 351 -9.29 -11.94 -12.09
C VAL A 351 -8.37 -13.08 -11.75
N SER A 352 -7.10 -12.95 -12.13
CA SER A 352 -6.09 -13.77 -11.51
C SER A 352 -4.90 -12.94 -11.10
N LEU A 353 -4.27 -13.37 -10.01
CA LEU A 353 -2.97 -12.88 -9.62
C LEU A 353 -2.02 -13.16 -10.79
N SER A 354 -1.44 -12.10 -11.38
CA SER A 354 -0.64 -12.23 -12.59
C SER A 354 0.81 -11.79 -12.35
N ILE A 355 1.75 -12.48 -13.00
CA ILE A 355 3.17 -12.14 -12.90
C ILE A 355 3.39 -10.80 -13.62
N ASN A 356 3.85 -9.78 -12.89
CA ASN A 356 4.21 -8.50 -13.47
C ASN A 356 5.68 -8.49 -13.93
N SER A 357 5.93 -8.01 -15.15
CA SER A 357 7.28 -7.91 -15.70
C SER A 357 8.14 -6.91 -14.92
N GLN A 358 7.53 -5.84 -14.39
CA GLN A 358 8.25 -4.88 -13.53
C GLN A 358 8.71 -5.55 -12.24
N THR A 359 7.84 -6.32 -11.58
CA THR A 359 8.18 -7.09 -10.37
C THR A 359 9.25 -8.14 -10.65
N THR A 360 9.11 -8.90 -11.75
CA THR A 360 10.12 -9.89 -12.13
C THR A 360 11.48 -9.25 -12.44
N GLU A 361 11.52 -8.13 -13.18
CA GLU A 361 12.76 -7.39 -13.44
C GLU A 361 13.37 -6.82 -12.16
N PHE A 362 12.55 -6.26 -11.26
CA PHE A 362 12.99 -5.77 -9.96
C PHE A 362 13.64 -6.89 -9.15
N CYS A 363 12.96 -8.04 -9.03
CA CYS A 363 13.45 -9.20 -8.28
C CYS A 363 14.77 -9.74 -8.84
N ALA A 364 14.87 -9.83 -10.17
CA ALA A 364 16.10 -10.25 -10.83
C ALA A 364 17.24 -9.23 -10.64
N ARG A 365 16.95 -7.93 -10.74
CA ARG A 365 17.93 -6.85 -10.61
C ARG A 365 18.49 -6.72 -9.20
N PHE A 366 17.67 -6.94 -8.18
CA PHE A 366 18.04 -6.72 -6.77
C PHE A 366 18.20 -8.01 -5.97
N GLU A 367 18.13 -9.17 -6.63
CA GLU A 367 18.30 -10.50 -6.05
C GLU A 367 17.38 -10.76 -4.85
N VAL A 368 16.10 -10.37 -5.00
CA VAL A 368 15.03 -10.63 -4.02
C VAL A 368 13.98 -11.57 -4.60
N SER A 369 13.16 -12.18 -3.74
CA SER A 369 12.15 -13.14 -4.15
C SER A 369 10.94 -12.48 -4.81
N ASP A 370 10.50 -13.06 -5.93
CA ASP A 370 9.24 -12.70 -6.59
C ASP A 370 8.07 -13.33 -5.83
N MET A 371 7.47 -12.54 -4.92
CA MET A 371 6.35 -12.97 -4.06
C MET A 371 5.17 -13.54 -4.86
N VAL A 372 4.91 -12.97 -6.05
CA VAL A 372 3.78 -13.37 -6.88
C VAL A 372 4.02 -14.76 -7.47
N LYS A 373 5.24 -15.04 -7.95
CA LYS A 373 5.62 -16.38 -8.40
C LYS A 373 5.52 -17.41 -7.28
N LEU A 374 6.05 -17.09 -6.10
CA LEU A 374 5.98 -18.00 -4.95
C LEU A 374 4.53 -18.32 -4.54
N LEU A 375 3.62 -17.34 -4.62
CA LEU A 375 2.19 -17.56 -4.38
C LEU A 375 1.57 -18.50 -5.42
N LEU A 376 1.85 -18.27 -6.71
CA LEU A 376 1.33 -19.09 -7.80
C LEU A 376 1.85 -20.54 -7.75
N GLU A 377 3.15 -20.74 -7.53
CA GLU A 377 3.75 -22.07 -7.36
C GLU A 377 3.12 -22.85 -6.18
N LYS A 378 2.81 -22.14 -5.08
CA LYS A 378 2.12 -22.74 -3.94
C LYS A 378 0.68 -23.17 -4.26
N LEU A 379 -0.01 -22.43 -5.12
CA LEU A 379 -1.37 -22.76 -5.57
C LEU A 379 -1.37 -24.00 -6.47
N GLU A 380 -0.41 -24.11 -7.39
CA GLU A 380 -0.24 -25.26 -8.26
C GLU A 380 0.05 -26.54 -7.48
N THR A 381 0.98 -26.48 -6.52
CA THR A 381 1.33 -27.62 -5.65
C THR A 381 0.18 -28.07 -4.74
N THR A 382 -0.64 -27.13 -4.27
CA THR A 382 -1.84 -27.48 -3.49
C THR A 382 -2.87 -28.18 -4.38
N SER A 383 -3.09 -27.69 -5.60
CA SER A 383 -4.07 -28.24 -6.55
C SER A 383 -3.69 -29.64 -7.06
N SER A 384 -2.39 -29.88 -7.29
CA SER A 384 -1.87 -31.19 -7.70
C SER A 384 -1.96 -32.23 -6.59
N ASN A 385 -1.72 -31.86 -5.33
CA ASN A 385 -1.89 -32.74 -4.18
C ASN A 385 -3.36 -33.17 -3.98
N TYR A 386 -4.33 -32.27 -4.15
CA TYR A 386 -5.76 -32.62 -4.14
C TYR A 386 -6.14 -33.58 -5.29
N SER A 387 -5.52 -33.40 -6.46
CA SER A 387 -5.74 -34.27 -7.63
C SER A 387 -5.13 -35.66 -7.43
N ALA A 388 -3.97 -35.75 -6.77
CA ALA A 388 -3.28 -37.01 -6.46
C ALA A 388 -3.99 -37.83 -5.36
N THR A 389 -4.58 -37.17 -4.35
CA THR A 389 -5.38 -37.85 -3.31
C THR A 389 -6.70 -38.41 -3.84
N ASN A 390 -7.27 -37.80 -4.90
CA ASN A 390 -8.47 -38.32 -5.56
C ASN A 390 -8.18 -39.39 -6.62
N ALA A 391 -6.93 -39.50 -7.08
CA ALA A 391 -6.50 -40.55 -8.01
C ALA A 391 -6.15 -41.89 -7.32
N THR A 392 -6.07 -41.93 -6.00
CA THR A 392 -5.69 -43.13 -5.22
C THR A 392 -6.87 -43.88 -4.60
N SER A 393 -8.11 -43.47 -4.86
CA SER A 393 -9.31 -44.22 -4.45
C SER A 393 -9.96 -44.96 -5.63
N THR A 394 -9.26 -45.94 -6.19
CA THR A 394 -9.86 -46.99 -7.04
C THR A 394 -9.37 -48.36 -6.61
N SER A 395 -10.08 -49.00 -5.67
CA SER A 395 -10.22 -50.47 -5.74
C SER A 395 -11.47 -50.97 -5.01
N SER A 396 -12.04 -52.02 -5.59
CA SER A 396 -13.08 -52.94 -5.12
C SER A 396 -14.51 -52.41 -5.04
N GLY A 397 -15.31 -52.85 -6.03
CA GLY A 397 -16.76 -52.71 -6.03
C GLY A 397 -17.44 -53.73 -5.11
N VAL A 398 -18.56 -53.31 -4.53
CA VAL A 398 -19.69 -54.16 -4.19
C VAL A 398 -20.96 -53.35 -4.50
N ALA A 399 -21.83 -53.91 -5.33
CA ALA A 399 -23.13 -53.35 -5.64
C ALA A 399 -24.10 -53.54 -4.48
N VAL A 400 -24.81 -52.48 -4.07
CA VAL A 400 -26.07 -52.58 -3.31
C VAL A 400 -27.05 -51.54 -3.86
N THR A 401 -28.27 -52.01 -4.06
CA THR A 401 -29.40 -51.45 -4.80
C THR A 401 -30.15 -50.33 -4.08
N SER A 402 -30.72 -49.43 -4.90
CA SER A 402 -31.87 -48.51 -4.71
C SER A 402 -32.63 -48.50 -3.38
N SER A 403 -32.84 -47.30 -2.83
CA SER A 403 -34.15 -46.85 -2.33
C SER A 403 -34.22 -45.33 -2.17
N GLU A 404 -35.16 -44.75 -2.92
CA GLU A 404 -36.07 -43.61 -2.64
C GLU A 404 -35.57 -42.34 -1.91
N ASP A 405 -35.62 -41.22 -2.64
CA ASP A 405 -35.63 -39.84 -2.12
C ASP A 405 -36.90 -39.55 -1.30
N PRO A 406 -36.79 -38.78 -0.20
CA PRO A 406 -37.89 -37.95 0.31
C PRO A 406 -37.59 -36.43 0.18
N PRO A 407 -38.63 -35.58 0.25
CA PRO A 407 -38.72 -34.39 -0.57
C PRO A 407 -38.12 -33.12 0.05
N PHE A 408 -37.82 -32.19 -0.86
CA PHE A 408 -37.51 -30.77 -0.64
C PHE A 408 -38.29 -30.13 0.52
N ALA A 409 -37.55 -29.62 1.50
CA ALA A 409 -38.01 -28.54 2.37
C ALA A 409 -37.36 -27.23 1.90
N GLN A 410 -38.16 -26.38 1.24
CA GLN A 410 -37.80 -24.98 1.01
C GLN A 410 -37.75 -24.26 2.35
N ALA A 411 -36.55 -24.02 2.88
CA ALA A 411 -36.34 -23.06 3.94
C ALA A 411 -36.22 -21.66 3.29
N GLU A 412 -37.21 -20.81 3.57
CA GLU A 412 -37.20 -19.39 3.23
C GLU A 412 -35.89 -18.75 3.74
N VAL A 413 -35.07 -18.30 2.80
CA VAL A 413 -33.91 -17.44 3.09
C VAL A 413 -34.47 -16.09 3.54
N ARG A 414 -34.59 -15.92 4.86
CA ARG A 414 -34.80 -14.60 5.46
C ARG A 414 -33.64 -13.70 5.01
N ASN A 415 -33.99 -12.58 4.37
CA ASN A 415 -33.09 -11.48 4.02
C ASN A 415 -32.13 -11.19 5.19
N MET A 416 -30.89 -11.65 5.10
CA MET A 416 -29.81 -11.12 5.92
C MET A 416 -29.46 -9.73 5.37
N PRO A 417 -29.29 -8.72 6.23
CA PRO A 417 -28.81 -7.42 5.78
C PRO A 417 -27.42 -7.58 5.13
N PRO A 418 -27.04 -6.70 4.18
CA PRO A 418 -25.71 -6.76 3.59
C PRO A 418 -24.66 -6.73 4.71
N LEU A 419 -23.69 -7.64 4.65
CA LEU A 419 -22.56 -7.67 5.58
C LEU A 419 -21.81 -6.32 5.43
N GLU A 420 -22.00 -5.40 6.37
CA GLU A 420 -21.24 -4.14 6.40
C GLU A 420 -19.74 -4.43 6.50
N ASN A 421 -18.93 -3.69 5.74
CA ASN A 421 -17.48 -3.88 5.76
C ASN A 421 -16.92 -3.31 7.09
N PRO A 422 -16.35 -4.13 7.99
CA PRO A 422 -15.85 -3.66 9.29
C PRO A 422 -14.60 -2.78 9.18
N ASP A 423 -14.02 -2.70 7.98
CA ASP A 423 -12.86 -1.87 7.66
C ASP A 423 -13.25 -0.53 7.03
N GLU A 424 -14.56 -0.29 6.81
CA GLU A 424 -15.10 0.93 6.23
C GLU A 424 -15.51 1.92 7.33
N ILE A 425 -15.12 3.19 7.17
CA ILE A 425 -15.77 4.29 7.87
C ILE A 425 -17.07 4.57 7.13
N CYS A 426 -18.21 4.22 7.74
CA CYS A 426 -19.53 4.29 7.12
C CYS A 426 -19.73 5.62 6.35
N LEU A 427 -19.92 5.51 5.03
CA LEU A 427 -20.03 6.65 4.13
C LEU A 427 -21.26 7.53 4.42
N ASP A 428 -22.28 6.95 5.04
CA ASP A 428 -23.55 7.60 5.38
C ASP A 428 -23.47 8.43 6.68
N ASP A 429 -22.41 8.28 7.49
CA ASP A 429 -22.15 9.12 8.68
C ASP A 429 -21.43 10.45 8.32
N ILE A 430 -21.52 10.88 7.06
CA ILE A 430 -20.74 11.99 6.49
C ILE A 430 -21.60 13.03 5.77
N LEU A 431 -22.82 13.26 6.26
CA LEU A 431 -23.61 14.45 5.97
C LEU A 431 -23.62 15.40 7.18
#